data_AF-A0A920ECB9-F1
#
_entry.id   AF-A0A920ECB9-F1
#
_cell.length_a   1.000
_cell.length_b   1.000
_cell.length_c   1.000
_cell.angle_alpha   90.00
_cell.angle_beta   90.00
_cell.angle_gamma   90.00
#
_symmetry.space_group_name_H-M   'P 1'
#
loop_
_entity.id
_entity.type
_entity.pdbx_description
1 polymer ?
#
loop_
_entity_poly.entity_id
_entity_poly.type
_entity_poly.pdbx_seq_one_letter_code
_entity_poly.pdbx_strand_id
1 'polypeptide(L)'
;MKESITITDNRSGESIEIPIEHGGVDSGPWTKFLPGIWFKDEGFAATAVTNSSITYIDGGAGQLEYRGYRIEDLAKKSTFTEVAYLLVHGELPTTSNLEDWNDQLAKHAHLDDQQNSNLLKAFNNHSHPMGMFTAGLAALSTLYPDARDVEDPEIRQKHVLNAIAKVPTLAASAALTGVATLAQNLAKNFLTWKIFVDGFLITGCAFPI
;
A
#
# COMPACT_ATOMS: atom_id res chain seq x y z
N MET A 1 -34.79 -0.54 -17.07
CA MET A 1 -34.26 -1.59 -17.98
C MET A 1 -33.49 -2.57 -17.11
N LYS A 2 -33.39 -3.85 -17.46
CA LYS A 2 -32.57 -4.79 -16.68
C LYS A 2 -31.09 -4.48 -16.95
N GLU A 3 -30.29 -4.33 -15.91
CA GLU A 3 -28.84 -4.15 -16.02
C GLU A 3 -28.17 -5.53 -16.09
N SER A 4 -28.19 -6.13 -17.28
CA SER A 4 -27.65 -7.47 -17.53
C SER A 4 -26.99 -7.55 -18.91
N ILE A 5 -26.03 -8.46 -19.04
CA ILE A 5 -25.39 -8.84 -20.30
C ILE A 5 -25.84 -10.24 -20.67
N THR A 6 -26.29 -10.42 -21.90
CA THR A 6 -26.61 -11.73 -22.45
C THR A 6 -25.47 -12.18 -23.36
N ILE A 7 -24.96 -13.38 -23.12
CA ILE A 7 -23.92 -14.01 -23.93
C ILE A 7 -24.55 -15.22 -24.62
N THR A 8 -24.31 -15.37 -25.91
CA THR A 8 -24.78 -16.50 -26.72
C THR A 8 -23.59 -17.22 -27.33
N ASP A 9 -23.47 -18.52 -27.11
CA ASP A 9 -22.48 -19.34 -27.84
C ASP A 9 -23.08 -19.77 -29.17
N ASN A 10 -22.48 -19.30 -30.27
CA ASN A 10 -22.93 -19.64 -31.63
C ASN A 10 -22.73 -21.13 -31.99
N ARG A 11 -21.93 -21.88 -31.21
CA ARG A 11 -21.70 -23.32 -31.45
C ARG A 11 -22.83 -24.20 -30.90
N SER A 12 -23.32 -23.87 -29.71
CA SER A 12 -24.41 -24.61 -29.05
C SER A 12 -25.78 -23.96 -29.25
N GLY A 13 -25.83 -22.67 -29.57
CA GLY A 13 -27.05 -21.87 -29.61
C GLY A 13 -27.62 -21.54 -28.23
N GLU A 14 -26.88 -21.85 -27.16
CA GLU A 14 -27.29 -21.58 -25.78
C GLU A 14 -26.98 -20.12 -25.41
N SER A 15 -27.83 -19.52 -24.58
CA SER A 15 -27.67 -18.15 -24.10
C SER A 15 -27.77 -18.09 -22.58
N ILE A 16 -26.90 -17.28 -21.97
CA ILE A 16 -26.90 -16.99 -20.54
C ILE A 16 -27.05 -15.48 -20.31
N GLU A 17 -27.91 -15.09 -19.38
CA GLU A 17 -28.07 -13.70 -18.92
C GLU A 17 -27.36 -13.55 -17.57
N ILE A 18 -26.46 -12.56 -17.47
CA ILE A 18 -25.65 -12.31 -16.27
C ILE A 18 -25.89 -10.86 -15.82
N PRO A 19 -26.20 -10.60 -14.53
CA PRO A 19 -26.40 -9.25 -14.04
C PRO A 19 -25.08 -8.46 -14.03
N ILE A 20 -25.19 -7.14 -14.22
CA ILE A 20 -24.10 -6.20 -14.00
C ILE A 20 -24.23 -5.69 -12.56
N GLU A 21 -23.20 -5.87 -11.75
CA GLU A 21 -23.14 -5.41 -10.37
C GLU A 21 -21.98 -4.43 -10.20
N HIS A 22 -22.25 -3.24 -9.67
CA HIS A 22 -21.23 -2.21 -9.41
C HIS A 22 -20.34 -1.86 -10.63
N GLY A 23 -20.90 -1.94 -11.84
CA GLY A 23 -20.18 -1.70 -13.09
C GLY A 23 -19.28 -2.85 -13.57
N GLY A 24 -19.29 -3.98 -12.85
CA GLY A 24 -18.60 -5.22 -13.23
C GLY A 24 -19.57 -6.37 -13.50
N VAL A 25 -19.05 -7.47 -14.04
CA VAL A 25 -19.79 -8.72 -14.27
C VAL A 25 -19.02 -9.85 -13.63
N ASP A 26 -19.70 -10.71 -12.87
CA ASP A 26 -19.06 -11.89 -12.28
C ASP A 26 -18.60 -12.86 -13.36
N SER A 27 -17.37 -13.35 -13.22
CA SER A 27 -16.75 -14.31 -14.15
C SER A 27 -17.17 -15.76 -13.89
N GLY A 28 -17.67 -16.07 -12.70
CA GLY A 28 -18.06 -17.42 -12.30
C GLY A 28 -19.06 -18.12 -13.25
N PRO A 29 -20.15 -17.45 -13.67
CA PRO A 29 -21.10 -17.98 -14.64
C PRO A 29 -20.44 -18.30 -16.00
N TRP A 30 -19.43 -17.53 -16.42
CA TRP A 30 -18.77 -17.68 -17.71
C TRP A 30 -17.96 -18.98 -17.76
N THR A 31 -17.21 -19.27 -16.69
CA THR A 31 -16.42 -20.51 -16.61
C THR A 31 -17.30 -21.76 -16.63
N LYS A 32 -18.49 -21.70 -16.02
CA LYS A 32 -19.46 -22.80 -16.04
C LYS A 32 -20.11 -22.97 -17.41
N PHE A 33 -20.44 -21.87 -18.07
CA PHE A 33 -21.12 -21.85 -19.36
C PHE A 33 -20.19 -22.24 -20.52
N LEU A 34 -18.90 -21.89 -20.43
CA LEU A 34 -17.89 -22.14 -21.47
C LEU A 34 -16.77 -23.07 -20.97
N PRO A 35 -17.06 -24.35 -20.67
CA PRO A 35 -16.05 -25.27 -20.17
C PRO A 35 -14.93 -25.48 -21.18
N GLY A 36 -13.68 -25.33 -20.73
CA GLY A 36 -12.49 -25.53 -21.57
C GLY A 36 -12.10 -24.32 -22.44
N ILE A 37 -12.82 -23.21 -22.34
CA ILE A 37 -12.46 -21.94 -23.00
C ILE A 37 -11.73 -21.05 -21.99
N TRP A 38 -10.66 -20.41 -22.44
CA TRP A 38 -9.79 -19.57 -21.62
C TRP A 38 -9.90 -18.11 -22.07
N PHE A 39 -9.99 -17.19 -21.11
CA PHE A 39 -9.95 -15.76 -21.39
C PHE A 39 -8.49 -15.30 -21.40
N LYS A 40 -8.08 -14.70 -22.50
CA LYS A 40 -6.74 -14.11 -22.63
C LYS A 40 -6.83 -12.62 -22.31
N ASP A 41 -6.40 -12.24 -21.11
CA ASP A 41 -6.24 -10.86 -20.67
C ASP A 41 -4.80 -10.67 -20.17
N GLU A 42 -3.92 -10.17 -21.04
CA GLU A 42 -2.52 -9.95 -20.70
C GLU A 42 -2.41 -8.76 -19.74
N GLY A 43 -1.97 -9.02 -18.50
CA GLY A 43 -1.77 -7.97 -17.50
C GLY A 43 -3.03 -7.55 -16.74
N PHE A 44 -4.16 -8.27 -16.89
CA PHE A 44 -5.42 -8.01 -16.17
C PHE A 44 -6.00 -6.62 -16.43
N ALA A 45 -5.87 -6.09 -17.66
CA ALA A 45 -6.32 -4.73 -17.98
C ALA A 45 -7.85 -4.60 -17.96
N ALA A 46 -8.58 -5.69 -18.24
CA ALA A 46 -10.04 -5.73 -18.26
C ALA A 46 -10.63 -6.55 -17.10
N THR A 47 -9.80 -7.20 -16.29
CA THR A 47 -10.23 -8.13 -15.24
C THR A 47 -10.12 -7.49 -13.85
N ALA A 48 -11.26 -7.36 -13.17
CA ALA A 48 -11.29 -7.02 -11.74
C ALA A 48 -11.06 -8.28 -10.89
N VAL A 49 -10.04 -8.24 -10.02
CA VAL A 49 -9.65 -9.40 -9.19
C VAL A 49 -10.31 -9.38 -7.81
N THR A 50 -10.52 -8.21 -7.23
CA THR A 50 -11.07 -8.06 -5.88
C THR A 50 -12.04 -6.89 -5.80
N ASN A 51 -13.01 -7.02 -4.92
CA ASN A 51 -13.81 -5.89 -4.47
C ASN A 51 -13.01 -5.09 -3.44
N SER A 52 -12.98 -3.78 -3.58
CA SER A 52 -12.31 -2.88 -2.63
C SER A 52 -13.15 -1.63 -2.43
N SER A 53 -13.24 -1.19 -1.18
CA SER A 53 -13.89 0.05 -0.78
C SER A 53 -12.86 1.11 -0.33
N ILE A 54 -11.58 0.94 -0.67
CA ILE A 54 -10.48 1.76 -0.15
C ILE A 54 -10.24 2.98 -1.02
N THR A 55 -10.02 2.77 -2.32
CA THR A 55 -9.64 3.82 -3.26
C THR A 55 -10.50 3.75 -4.51
N TYR A 56 -10.97 4.91 -4.98
CA TYR A 56 -11.65 5.05 -6.26
C TYR A 56 -10.82 5.93 -7.18
N ILE A 57 -10.70 5.52 -8.45
CA ILE A 57 -9.91 6.21 -9.47
C ILE A 57 -10.76 6.34 -10.74
N ASP A 58 -10.96 7.57 -11.20
CA ASP A 58 -11.48 7.87 -12.53
C ASP A 58 -10.42 8.67 -13.30
N GLY A 59 -9.75 7.98 -14.24
CA GLY A 59 -8.70 8.58 -15.07
C GLY A 59 -9.22 9.59 -16.08
N GLY A 60 -10.48 9.49 -16.51
CA GLY A 60 -11.08 10.43 -17.46
C GLY A 60 -11.46 11.76 -16.82
N ALA A 61 -12.01 11.70 -15.61
CA ALA A 61 -12.32 12.88 -14.80
C ALA A 61 -11.11 13.43 -14.03
N GLY A 62 -10.01 12.66 -13.94
CA GLY A 62 -8.84 13.02 -13.13
C GLY A 62 -9.13 12.97 -11.63
N GLN A 63 -10.03 12.08 -11.19
CA GLN A 63 -10.52 12.00 -9.82
C GLN A 63 -9.86 10.82 -9.09
N LEU A 64 -9.30 11.10 -7.91
CA LEU A 64 -8.74 10.11 -7.00
C LEU A 64 -9.33 10.33 -5.61
N GLU A 65 -9.89 9.27 -5.03
CA GLU A 65 -10.54 9.32 -3.72
C GLU A 65 -10.06 8.20 -2.80
N TYR A 66 -9.87 8.53 -1.53
CA TYR A 66 -9.65 7.56 -0.45
C TYR A 66 -10.88 7.52 0.45
N ARG A 67 -11.52 6.35 0.57
CA ARG A 67 -12.76 6.14 1.34
C ARG A 67 -13.86 7.17 1.01
N GLY A 68 -13.92 7.63 -0.24
CA GLY A 68 -14.86 8.66 -0.72
C GLY A 68 -14.43 10.12 -0.52
N TYR A 69 -13.24 10.37 0.04
CA TYR A 69 -12.66 11.72 0.17
C TYR A 69 -11.68 11.99 -0.97
N ARG A 70 -11.85 13.12 -1.65
CA ARG A 70 -10.94 13.55 -2.72
C ARG A 70 -9.51 13.77 -2.18
N ILE A 71 -8.52 13.30 -2.93
CA ILE A 71 -7.12 13.42 -2.55
C ILE A 71 -6.67 14.87 -2.36
N GLU A 72 -7.22 15.80 -3.15
CA GLU A 72 -6.91 17.24 -3.07
C GLU A 72 -7.30 17.86 -1.73
N ASP A 73 -8.41 17.38 -1.14
CA ASP A 73 -8.88 17.84 0.16
C ASP A 73 -8.02 17.25 1.27
N LEU A 74 -7.73 15.95 1.21
CA LEU A 74 -6.87 15.26 2.17
C LEU A 74 -5.46 15.87 2.19
N ALA A 75 -4.87 16.13 1.02
CA ALA A 75 -3.53 16.70 0.92
C ALA A 75 -3.42 18.12 1.50
N LYS A 76 -4.50 18.90 1.50
CA LYS A 76 -4.52 20.28 2.02
C LYS A 76 -4.90 20.38 3.49
N LYS A 77 -5.75 19.47 3.97
CA LYS A 77 -6.44 19.58 5.27
C LYS A 77 -6.04 18.48 6.27
N SER A 78 -5.37 17.43 5.83
CA SER A 78 -5.05 16.28 6.65
C SER A 78 -3.55 15.99 6.68
N THR A 79 -3.15 15.25 7.70
CA THR A 79 -1.78 14.77 7.90
C THR A 79 -1.65 13.31 7.44
N PHE A 80 -0.41 12.86 7.21
CA PHE A 80 -0.14 11.47 6.85
C PHE A 80 -0.75 10.48 7.85
N THR A 81 -0.64 10.77 9.14
CA THR A 81 -1.11 9.88 10.21
C THR A 81 -2.64 9.75 10.21
N GLU A 82 -3.38 10.84 9.94
CA GLU A 82 -4.83 10.81 9.78
C GLU A 82 -5.27 10.02 8.54
N VAL A 83 -4.57 10.19 7.42
CA VAL A 83 -4.85 9.44 6.19
C VAL A 83 -4.53 7.95 6.39
N ALA A 84 -3.44 7.62 7.08
CA ALA A 84 -3.11 6.24 7.42
C ALA A 84 -4.20 5.60 8.29
N TYR A 85 -4.72 6.33 9.29
CA TYR A 85 -5.86 5.88 10.09
C TYR A 85 -7.11 5.67 9.22
N LEU A 86 -7.44 6.62 8.34
CA LEU A 86 -8.58 6.52 7.42
C LEU A 86 -8.52 5.27 6.53
N LEU A 87 -7.34 4.93 5.99
CA LEU A 87 -7.19 3.76 5.12
C LEU A 87 -7.39 2.45 5.89
N VAL A 88 -6.83 2.37 7.11
CA VAL A 88 -6.90 1.17 7.98
C VAL A 88 -8.30 0.98 8.57
N HIS A 89 -8.89 2.03 9.13
CA HIS A 89 -10.15 1.95 9.88
C HIS A 89 -11.40 2.29 9.06
N GLY A 90 -11.24 2.96 7.92
CA GLY A 90 -12.33 3.30 7.00
C GLY A 90 -13.02 4.64 7.28
N GLU A 91 -12.76 5.27 8.43
CA GLU A 91 -13.36 6.54 8.84
C GLU A 91 -12.30 7.53 9.32
N LEU A 92 -12.60 8.82 9.27
CA LEU A 92 -11.71 9.85 9.79
C LEU A 92 -11.63 9.79 11.33
N PRO A 93 -10.43 9.95 11.92
CA PRO A 93 -10.28 9.89 13.37
C PRO A 93 -10.88 11.13 14.05
N THR A 94 -11.42 10.93 15.25
CA THR A 94 -11.65 12.04 16.20
C THR A 94 -10.31 12.48 16.81
N THR A 95 -10.27 13.66 17.45
CA THR A 95 -9.05 14.17 18.10
C THR A 95 -8.48 13.17 19.12
N SER A 96 -9.33 12.55 19.95
CA SER A 96 -8.89 11.55 20.94
C SER A 96 -8.29 10.32 20.25
N ASN A 97 -8.95 9.80 19.21
CA ASN A 97 -8.46 8.61 18.49
C ASN A 97 -7.13 8.90 17.80
N LEU A 98 -6.95 10.12 17.29
CA LEU A 98 -5.71 10.52 16.62
C LEU A 98 -4.55 10.62 17.60
N GLU A 99 -4.78 11.16 18.80
CA GLU A 99 -3.77 11.19 19.87
C GLU A 99 -3.36 9.77 20.28
N ASP A 100 -4.33 8.89 20.55
CA ASP A 100 -4.07 7.49 20.89
C ASP A 100 -3.34 6.74 19.77
N TRP A 101 -3.69 7.02 18.51
CA TRP A 101 -3.05 6.42 17.35
C TRP A 101 -1.60 6.88 17.19
N ASN A 102 -1.33 8.18 17.36
CA ASN A 102 0.04 8.71 17.34
C ASN A 102 0.90 8.11 18.45
N ASP A 103 0.35 7.98 19.66
CA ASP A 103 1.03 7.35 20.79
C ASP A 103 1.35 5.88 20.53
N GLN A 104 0.42 5.14 19.92
CA GLN A 104 0.64 3.75 19.52
C GLN A 104 1.73 3.65 18.45
N LEU A 105 1.72 4.51 17.43
CA LEU A 105 2.76 4.54 16.41
C LEU A 105 4.14 4.86 17.01
N ALA A 106 4.22 5.86 17.89
CA ALA A 106 5.46 6.24 18.56
C ALA A 106 6.05 5.08 19.38
N LYS A 107 5.20 4.34 20.13
CA LYS A 107 5.62 3.16 20.90
C LYS A 107 6.16 2.03 20.01
N HIS A 108 5.60 1.85 18.83
CA HIS A 108 5.99 0.78 17.90
C HIS A 108 7.11 1.19 16.92
N ALA A 109 7.52 2.46 16.90
CA ALA A 109 8.57 2.97 16.00
C ALA A 109 9.98 2.48 16.36
N HIS A 110 10.20 2.01 17.60
CA HIS A 110 11.49 1.51 18.04
C HIS A 110 11.89 0.25 17.26
N LEU A 111 13.08 0.32 16.65
CA LEU A 111 13.77 -0.79 16.01
C LEU A 111 14.95 -1.20 16.88
N ASP A 112 15.29 -2.49 16.90
CA ASP A 112 16.51 -2.92 17.55
C ASP A 112 17.72 -2.39 16.76
N ASP A 113 18.37 -1.38 17.33
CA ASP A 113 19.48 -0.66 16.68
C ASP A 113 20.63 -1.61 16.34
N GLN A 114 20.87 -2.61 17.19
CA GLN A 114 21.98 -3.55 17.03
C GLN A 114 21.74 -4.47 15.83
N GLN A 115 20.56 -5.08 15.74
CA GLN A 115 20.19 -5.94 14.61
C GLN A 115 20.12 -5.17 13.30
N ASN A 116 19.50 -3.99 13.30
CA ASN A 116 19.41 -3.14 12.11
C ASN A 116 20.82 -2.71 11.64
N SER A 117 21.69 -2.27 12.55
CA SER A 117 23.07 -1.90 12.21
C SER A 117 23.87 -3.07 11.65
N ASN A 118 23.74 -4.26 12.25
CA ASN A 118 24.46 -5.46 11.78
C ASN A 118 24.00 -5.88 10.39
N LEU A 119 22.69 -5.79 10.12
CA LEU A 119 22.15 -6.08 8.79
C LEU A 119 22.65 -5.08 7.75
N LEU A 120 22.63 -3.79 8.07
CA LEU A 120 23.08 -2.74 7.15
C LEU A 120 24.57 -2.83 6.85
N LYS A 121 25.40 -3.23 7.83
CA LYS A 121 26.84 -3.50 7.65
C LYS A 121 27.15 -4.71 6.76
N ALA A 122 26.19 -5.62 6.57
CA ALA A 122 26.37 -6.77 5.69
C ALA A 122 26.31 -6.39 4.20
N PHE A 123 25.76 -5.22 3.88
CA PHE A 123 25.70 -4.72 2.50
C PHE A 123 26.95 -3.94 2.13
N ASN A 124 27.23 -3.90 0.82
CA ASN A 124 28.30 -3.06 0.28
C ASN A 124 27.90 -1.59 0.38
N ASN A 125 28.89 -0.70 0.51
CA ASN A 125 28.71 0.76 0.62
C ASN A 125 28.01 1.41 -0.60
N HIS A 126 27.82 0.67 -1.71
CA HIS A 126 27.17 1.14 -2.93
C HIS A 126 25.92 0.33 -3.30
N SER A 127 25.38 -0.43 -2.35
CA SER A 127 24.14 -1.18 -2.56
C SER A 127 22.95 -0.24 -2.75
N HIS A 128 22.05 -0.61 -3.67
CA HIS A 128 20.85 0.19 -3.94
C HIS A 128 19.94 0.19 -2.70
N PRO A 129 19.46 1.36 -2.22
CA PRO A 129 18.68 1.47 -0.98
C PRO A 129 17.44 0.57 -0.94
N MET A 130 16.76 0.37 -2.08
CA MET A 130 15.62 -0.54 -2.13
C MET A 130 15.98 -2.01 -1.84
N GLY A 131 17.17 -2.47 -2.25
CA GLY A 131 17.60 -3.85 -1.95
C GLY A 131 17.96 -4.04 -0.48
N MET A 132 18.51 -3.00 0.14
CA MET A 132 18.79 -3.00 1.59
C MET A 132 17.49 -2.91 2.39
N PHE A 133 16.53 -2.09 1.93
CA PHE A 133 15.21 -1.96 2.53
C PHE A 133 14.41 -3.27 2.47
N THR A 134 14.37 -3.94 1.32
CA THR A 134 13.63 -5.21 1.18
C THR A 134 14.21 -6.30 2.06
N ALA A 135 15.54 -6.41 2.13
CA ALA A 135 16.21 -7.34 3.03
C ALA A 135 15.96 -7.00 4.51
N GLY A 136 15.96 -5.70 4.85
CA GLY A 136 15.54 -5.18 6.15
C GLY A 136 14.13 -5.62 6.53
N LEU A 137 13.18 -5.45 5.63
CA LEU A 137 11.79 -5.82 5.85
C LEU A 137 11.63 -7.35 5.99
N ALA A 138 12.37 -8.11 5.20
CA ALA A 138 12.42 -9.57 5.34
C ALA A 138 13.00 -9.99 6.70
N ALA A 139 14.07 -9.34 7.17
CA ALA A 139 14.64 -9.60 8.49
C ALA A 139 13.64 -9.26 9.62
N LEU A 140 12.89 -8.15 9.51
CA LEU A 140 11.84 -7.80 10.46
C LEU A 140 10.80 -8.91 10.60
N SER A 141 10.42 -9.59 9.51
CA SER A 141 9.46 -10.70 9.59
C SER A 141 9.91 -11.85 10.51
N THR A 142 11.22 -12.05 10.66
CA THR A 142 11.78 -13.09 11.54
C THR A 142 11.80 -12.71 13.03
N LEU A 143 11.73 -11.41 13.33
CA LEU A 143 11.72 -10.89 14.70
C LEU A 143 10.34 -11.00 15.36
N TYR A 144 9.29 -11.15 14.55
CA TYR A 144 7.90 -11.22 14.98
C TYR A 144 7.28 -12.56 14.55
N PRO A 145 7.62 -13.68 15.23
CA PRO A 145 7.09 -15.00 14.86
C PRO A 145 5.57 -15.13 15.06
N ASP A 146 4.99 -14.27 15.90
CA ASP A 146 3.54 -14.13 16.10
C ASP A 146 2.82 -13.65 14.83
N ALA A 147 3.51 -12.95 13.92
CA ALA A 147 2.93 -12.45 12.65
C ALA A 147 2.47 -13.55 11.68
N ARG A 148 2.72 -14.82 11.99
CA ARG A 148 2.25 -15.97 11.21
C ARG A 148 0.75 -16.22 11.40
N ASP A 149 0.18 -15.78 12.52
CA ASP A 149 -1.26 -15.93 12.78
C ASP A 149 -2.03 -14.76 12.17
N VAL A 150 -2.40 -14.92 10.89
CA VAL A 150 -3.05 -13.88 10.09
C VAL A 150 -4.56 -13.78 10.32
N GLU A 151 -5.15 -14.81 10.93
CA GLU A 151 -6.58 -14.89 11.19
C GLU A 151 -6.96 -14.14 12.48
N ASP A 152 -6.03 -14.04 13.43
CA ASP A 152 -6.22 -13.26 14.65
C ASP A 152 -6.24 -11.75 14.34
N PRO A 153 -7.36 -11.05 14.62
CA PRO A 153 -7.50 -9.63 14.32
C PRO A 153 -6.58 -8.74 15.17
N GLU A 154 -6.26 -9.11 16.41
CA GLU A 154 -5.40 -8.32 17.31
C GLU A 154 -3.95 -8.39 16.84
N ILE A 155 -3.48 -9.60 16.48
CA ILE A 155 -2.16 -9.82 15.90
C ILE A 155 -2.03 -9.04 14.59
N ARG A 156 -3.04 -9.12 13.71
CA ARG A 156 -3.05 -8.35 12.46
C ARG A 156 -2.95 -6.85 12.69
N GLN A 157 -3.74 -6.30 13.61
CA GLN A 157 -3.70 -4.86 13.93
C GLN A 157 -2.33 -4.43 14.48
N LYS A 158 -1.75 -5.23 15.38
CA LYS A 158 -0.40 -5.01 15.91
C LYS A 158 0.66 -4.98 14.79
N HIS A 159 0.58 -5.89 13.83
CA HIS A 159 1.56 -5.90 12.72
C HIS A 159 1.33 -4.79 11.69
N VAL A 160 0.09 -4.35 11.48
CA VAL A 160 -0.20 -3.14 10.69
C VAL A 160 0.45 -1.92 11.34
N LEU A 161 0.26 -1.72 12.65
CA LEU A 161 0.92 -0.67 13.43
C LEU A 161 2.45 -0.74 13.32
N ASN A 162 3.02 -1.93 13.50
CA ASN A 162 4.45 -2.15 13.36
C ASN A 162 4.97 -1.78 11.97
N ALA A 163 4.27 -2.17 10.90
CA ALA A 163 4.68 -1.86 9.54
C ALA A 163 4.67 -0.34 9.29
N ILE A 164 3.58 0.34 9.64
CA ILE A 164 3.45 1.79 9.44
C ILE A 164 4.52 2.55 10.24
N ALA A 165 4.80 2.14 11.48
CA ALA A 165 5.76 2.82 12.34
C ALA A 165 7.24 2.55 11.96
N LYS A 166 7.57 1.33 11.54
CA LYS A 166 8.97 0.89 11.34
C LYS A 166 9.49 1.07 9.92
N VAL A 167 8.62 1.02 8.92
CA VAL A 167 9.00 1.18 7.50
C VAL A 167 9.75 2.51 7.25
N PRO A 168 9.32 3.67 7.78
CA PRO A 168 10.04 4.93 7.59
C PRO A 168 11.45 4.89 8.19
N THR A 169 11.61 4.35 9.41
CA THR A 169 12.91 4.24 10.10
C THR A 169 13.85 3.32 9.34
N LEU A 170 13.35 2.20 8.82
CA LEU A 170 14.13 1.27 8.02
C LEU A 170 14.56 1.89 6.69
N ALA A 171 13.64 2.58 5.99
CA ALA A 171 13.94 3.28 4.75
C ALA A 171 14.99 4.38 4.95
N ALA A 172 14.88 5.15 6.03
CA ALA A 172 15.88 6.15 6.39
C ALA A 172 17.25 5.51 6.66
N SER A 173 17.29 4.40 7.40
CA SER A 173 18.54 3.69 7.71
C SER A 173 19.21 3.12 6.45
N ALA A 174 18.43 2.54 5.54
CA ALA A 174 18.91 2.03 4.25
C ALA A 174 19.46 3.15 3.35
N ALA A 175 18.72 4.26 3.24
CA ALA A 175 19.15 5.43 2.47
C ALA A 175 20.44 6.03 3.05
N LEU A 176 20.52 6.24 4.36
CA LEU A 176 21.71 6.80 5.02
C LEU A 176 22.95 5.93 4.83
N THR A 177 22.79 4.60 4.81
CA THR A 177 23.92 3.67 4.61
C THR A 177 24.42 3.70 3.17
N GLY A 178 23.53 3.73 2.18
CA GLY A 178 23.92 3.90 0.77
C GLY A 178 24.49 5.29 0.45
N VAL A 179 24.16 6.30 1.28
CA VAL A 179 24.62 7.69 1.17
C VAL A 179 25.76 8.00 2.16
N ALA A 180 26.31 7.00 2.86
CA ALA A 180 27.39 7.19 3.83
C ALA A 180 28.70 7.75 3.20
N THR A 181 28.81 7.80 1.87
CA THR A 181 29.86 8.54 1.14
C THR A 181 29.56 10.03 0.92
N LEU A 182 28.33 10.50 1.11
CA LEU A 182 27.92 11.91 1.03
C LEU A 182 27.60 12.53 2.41
N ALA A 183 27.30 11.70 3.42
CA ALA A 183 26.82 12.13 4.73
C ALA A 183 27.92 12.52 5.76
N GLN A 184 29.21 12.48 5.42
CA GLN A 184 30.25 13.06 6.29
C GLN A 184 30.11 14.59 6.45
N ASN A 185 29.31 15.27 5.61
CA ASN A 185 29.08 16.73 5.68
C ASN A 185 27.68 17.16 6.18
N LEU A 186 26.74 16.23 6.45
CA LEU A 186 25.36 16.58 6.85
C LEU A 186 24.98 16.00 8.23
N ALA A 187 25.97 15.63 9.04
CA ALA A 187 25.80 15.26 10.43
C ALA A 187 25.57 16.51 11.29
N LYS A 188 24.39 17.14 11.16
CA LYS A 188 23.78 18.10 12.09
C LYS A 188 22.46 18.57 11.48
N ASN A 189 21.37 17.85 11.74
CA ASN A 189 20.09 18.40 12.21
C ASN A 189 18.94 17.44 11.97
N PHE A 190 18.08 17.39 12.99
CA PHE A 190 16.76 16.74 13.14
C PHE A 190 15.72 17.13 12.05
N LEU A 191 16.13 17.83 10.98
CA LEU A 191 15.29 18.41 9.93
C LEU A 191 14.98 17.43 8.77
N THR A 192 15.63 16.27 8.71
CA THR A 192 15.40 15.29 7.65
C THR A 192 14.05 14.57 7.74
N TRP A 193 13.38 14.58 8.90
CA TRP A 193 12.03 14.03 8.97
C TRP A 193 11.00 14.94 8.28
N LYS A 194 11.13 16.26 8.45
CA LYS A 194 10.24 17.24 7.81
C LYS A 194 10.48 17.37 6.31
N ILE A 195 11.73 17.25 5.84
CA ILE A 195 12.05 17.30 4.40
C ILE A 195 11.61 16.02 3.68
N PHE A 196 11.67 14.85 4.32
CA PHE A 196 11.22 13.60 3.69
C PHE A 196 9.69 13.50 3.61
N VAL A 197 8.97 14.03 4.61
CA VAL A 197 7.49 14.08 4.61
C VAL A 197 6.95 15.22 3.73
N ASP A 198 7.57 16.40 3.73
CA ASP A 198 7.06 17.57 2.97
C ASP A 198 7.65 17.70 1.54
N GLY A 199 8.72 16.97 1.19
CA GLY A 199 9.48 17.20 -0.05
C GLY A 199 9.32 16.16 -1.17
N PHE A 200 8.99 14.90 -0.86
CA PHE A 200 8.97 13.83 -1.87
C PHE A 200 7.61 13.64 -2.57
N LEU A 201 6.57 14.36 -2.15
CA LEU A 201 5.23 14.32 -2.76
C LEU A 201 4.94 15.46 -3.75
N ILE A 202 5.86 16.42 -3.95
CA ILE A 202 5.63 17.62 -4.79
C ILE A 202 6.48 17.66 -6.07
N THR A 203 7.49 16.80 -6.23
CA THR A 203 8.19 16.67 -7.52
C THR A 203 7.73 15.42 -8.25
N GLY A 204 6.78 15.64 -9.16
CA GLY A 204 6.33 14.65 -10.11
C GLY A 204 7.52 13.99 -10.80
N CYS A 205 7.59 12.66 -10.68
CA CYS A 205 8.41 11.82 -11.52
C CYS A 205 7.88 11.92 -12.97
N ALA A 206 8.30 12.96 -13.69
CA ALA A 206 8.34 12.94 -15.14
C ALA A 206 9.60 12.16 -15.54
N PHE A 207 9.49 10.83 -15.59
CA PHE A 207 10.40 10.03 -16.42
C PHE A 207 9.79 9.98 -17.81
N PRO A 208 10.48 10.49 -18.86
CA PRO A 208 9.99 10.38 -20.21
C PRO A 208 10.15 8.94 -20.70
N ILE A 209 9.04 8.35 -21.12
CA ILE A 209 8.99 7.35 -22.18
C ILE A 209 7.97 7.85 -23.19
#